data_AF-A0A397J421-F1
#
_entry.id   AF-A0A397J421-F1
#
_cell.length_a   1.000
_cell.length_b   1.000
_cell.length_c   1.000
_cell.angle_alpha   90.00
_cell.angle_beta   90.00
_cell.angle_gamma   90.00
#
_symmetry.space_group_name_H-M   'P 1'
#
loop_
_entity.id
_entity.type
_entity.pdbx_description
1 polymer ?
#
loop_
_entity_poly.entity_id
_entity_poly.type
_entity_poly.pdbx_seq_one_letter_code
_entity_poly.pdbx_strand_id
1 'polypeptide(L)'
;MENPQSKLDLLKQVIKLEAENDVMITQVRKEQAELLARIIKLEQNSMVLEKELKFKKHQTKCIQITKEILSEEPIIEYCPPFLNGLELDAFFQKCQIALEVQVAQHRLHHTSWYKDVKKLKDIINHDRRRCICQDNGIFLLEVWYDEKPEIVIP
;
A
#
# COMPACT_ATOMS: atom_id res chain seq x y z
N MET A 1 -51.54 32.85 -42.42
CA MET A 1 -51.67 33.00 -40.96
C MET A 1 -51.66 31.59 -40.37
N GLU A 2 -50.65 31.24 -39.56
CA GLU A 2 -50.56 29.90 -38.96
C GLU A 2 -51.76 29.63 -38.05
N ASN A 3 -52.34 28.43 -38.19
CA ASN A 3 -53.49 27.96 -37.41
C ASN A 3 -53.12 27.90 -35.91
N PRO A 4 -53.90 28.52 -35.00
CA PRO A 4 -53.68 28.45 -33.55
C PRO A 4 -53.50 27.02 -33.01
N GLN A 5 -54.19 26.04 -33.62
CA GLN A 5 -54.07 24.63 -33.24
C GLN A 5 -52.66 24.06 -33.51
N SER A 6 -52.05 24.46 -34.64
CA SER A 6 -50.70 24.05 -35.01
C SER A 6 -49.64 24.61 -34.05
N LYS A 7 -49.83 25.83 -33.52
CA LYS A 7 -48.94 26.40 -32.50
C LYS A 7 -49.03 25.66 -31.16
N LEU A 8 -50.25 25.27 -30.76
CA LEU A 8 -50.46 24.52 -29.52
C LEU A 8 -49.83 23.12 -29.57
N ASP A 9 -49.91 22.44 -30.71
CA ASP A 9 -49.32 21.11 -30.89
C ASP A 9 -47.79 21.15 -30.91
N LEU A 10 -47.20 22.20 -31.51
CA LEU A 10 -45.75 22.47 -31.42
C LEU A 10 -45.32 22.70 -29.97
N LEU A 11 -46.08 23.50 -29.20
CA LEU A 11 -45.77 23.78 -27.80
C LEU A 11 -45.76 22.50 -26.94
N LYS A 12 -46.71 21.59 -27.17
CA LYS A 12 -46.75 20.28 -26.48
C LYS A 12 -45.54 19.41 -26.82
N GLN A 13 -45.09 19.43 -28.07
CA GLN A 13 -43.89 18.69 -28.47
C GLN A 13 -42.64 19.24 -27.81
N VAL A 14 -42.49 20.57 -27.74
CA VAL A 14 -41.35 21.22 -27.06
C VAL A 14 -41.31 20.83 -25.58
N ILE A 15 -42.42 20.94 -24.85
CA ILE A 15 -42.50 20.57 -23.43
C ILE A 15 -42.14 19.10 -23.22
N LYS A 16 -42.59 18.22 -24.11
CA LYS A 16 -42.27 16.79 -24.05
C LYS A 16 -40.77 16.55 -24.24
N LEU A 17 -40.16 17.19 -25.24
CA LEU A 17 -38.72 17.09 -25.51
C LEU A 17 -37.88 17.69 -24.38
N GLU A 18 -38.31 18.79 -23.78
CA GLU A 18 -37.66 19.39 -22.60
C GLU A 18 -37.65 18.42 -21.42
N ALA A 19 -38.80 17.78 -21.13
CA ALA A 19 -38.89 16.79 -20.06
C ALA A 19 -38.01 15.56 -20.32
N GLU A 20 -37.97 15.05 -21.56
CA GLU A 20 -37.10 13.93 -21.95
C GLU A 20 -35.62 14.31 -21.82
N ASN A 21 -35.23 15.53 -22.22
CA ASN A 21 -33.88 16.05 -22.06
C ASN A 21 -33.48 16.17 -20.59
N ASP A 22 -34.37 16.67 -19.71
CA ASP A 22 -34.09 16.81 -18.28
C ASP A 22 -33.85 15.46 -17.60
N VAL A 23 -34.62 14.43 -17.96
CA VAL A 23 -34.41 13.06 -17.49
C VAL A 23 -33.05 12.55 -17.96
N MET A 24 -32.72 12.74 -19.24
CA MET A 24 -31.44 12.30 -19.80
C MET A 24 -30.26 13.03 -19.16
N ILE A 25 -30.34 14.34 -18.93
CA ILE A 25 -29.31 15.13 -18.23
C ILE A 25 -29.12 14.62 -16.81
N THR A 26 -30.21 14.33 -16.10
CA THR A 26 -30.15 13.82 -14.72
C THR A 26 -29.49 12.44 -14.66
N GLN A 27 -29.82 11.56 -15.60
CA GLN A 27 -29.21 10.23 -15.72
C GLN A 27 -27.71 10.32 -16.03
N VAL A 28 -27.32 11.16 -17.00
CA VAL A 28 -25.90 11.39 -17.34
C VAL A 28 -25.13 11.95 -16.15
N ARG A 29 -25.69 12.90 -15.41
CA ARG A 29 -25.05 13.45 -14.20
C ARG A 29 -24.84 12.39 -13.12
N LYS A 30 -25.81 11.49 -12.95
CA LYS A 30 -25.68 10.37 -12.01
C LYS A 30 -24.55 9.42 -12.43
N GLU A 31 -24.51 9.04 -13.70
CA GLU A 31 -23.45 8.17 -14.24
C GLU A 31 -22.06 8.83 -14.14
N GLN A 32 -21.97 10.14 -14.40
CA GLN A 32 -20.73 10.90 -14.22
C GLN A 32 -20.26 10.89 -12.76
N ALA A 33 -21.16 11.08 -11.79
CA ALA A 33 -20.81 11.01 -10.38
C ALA A 33 -20.32 9.61 -9.96
N GLU A 34 -20.97 8.55 -10.45
CA GLU A 34 -20.55 7.18 -10.20
C GLU A 34 -19.18 6.86 -10.82
N LEU A 35 -18.93 7.33 -12.05
CA LEU A 35 -17.64 7.17 -12.72
C LEU A 35 -16.52 7.92 -12.00
N LEU A 36 -16.76 9.17 -11.58
CA LEU A 36 -15.79 9.94 -10.79
C LEU A 36 -15.43 9.24 -9.49
N ALA A 37 -16.42 8.70 -8.76
CA ALA A 37 -16.16 7.93 -7.54
C ALA A 37 -15.30 6.69 -7.80
N ARG A 38 -15.52 5.99 -8.93
CA ARG A 38 -14.71 4.84 -9.33
C ARG A 38 -13.28 5.25 -9.71
N ILE A 39 -13.10 6.36 -10.43
CA ILE A 39 -11.78 6.87 -10.81
C ILE A 39 -10.96 7.20 -9.56
N ILE A 40 -11.52 7.95 -8.61
CA ILE A 40 -10.84 8.31 -7.36
C ILE A 40 -10.37 7.05 -6.61
N LYS A 41 -11.23 6.02 -6.52
CA LYS A 41 -10.90 4.76 -5.85
C LYS A 41 -9.77 4.02 -6.59
N LEU A 42 -9.78 4.01 -7.92
CA LEU A 42 -8.74 3.38 -8.73
C LEU A 42 -7.39 4.10 -8.57
N GLU A 43 -7.38 5.43 -8.57
CA GLU A 43 -6.17 6.22 -8.34
C GLU A 43 -5.55 5.92 -6.98
N GLN A 44 -6.37 5.89 -5.92
CA GLN A 44 -5.91 5.53 -4.58
C GLN A 44 -5.28 4.13 -4.54
N ASN A 45 -5.94 3.15 -5.15
CA ASN A 45 -5.42 1.78 -5.22
C ASN A 45 -4.11 1.70 -6.01
N SER A 46 -4.00 2.42 -7.13
CA SER A 46 -2.77 2.47 -7.94
C SER A 46 -1.60 3.03 -7.14
N MET A 47 -1.82 4.10 -6.37
CA MET A 47 -0.79 4.68 -5.50
C MET A 47 -0.30 3.71 -4.41
N VAL A 48 -1.19 2.87 -3.86
CA VAL A 48 -0.82 1.85 -2.86
C VAL A 48 0.02 0.76 -3.52
N LEU A 49 -0.43 0.22 -4.66
CA LEU A 49 0.27 -0.84 -5.40
C LEU A 49 1.68 -0.39 -5.83
N GLU A 50 1.85 0.85 -6.28
CA GLU A 50 3.17 1.38 -6.64
C GLU A 50 4.15 1.40 -5.46
N LYS A 51 3.66 1.74 -4.26
CA LYS A 51 4.48 1.74 -3.04
C LYS A 51 4.87 0.32 -2.63
N GLU A 52 3.92 -0.60 -2.64
CA GLU A 52 4.18 -2.03 -2.34
C GLU A 52 5.19 -2.64 -3.32
N LEU A 53 5.06 -2.34 -4.62
CA LEU A 53 6.00 -2.83 -5.63
C LEU A 53 7.41 -2.28 -5.41
N LYS A 54 7.55 -1.00 -5.08
CA LYS A 54 8.86 -0.41 -4.78
C LYS A 54 9.47 -1.03 -3.51
N PHE A 55 8.68 -1.25 -2.48
CA PHE A 55 9.12 -1.92 -1.26
C PHE A 55 9.62 -3.34 -1.54
N LYS A 56 8.84 -4.16 -2.26
CA LYS A 56 9.26 -5.51 -2.64
C LYS A 56 10.55 -5.53 -3.46
N LYS A 57 10.73 -4.58 -4.38
CA LYS A 57 11.98 -4.45 -5.14
C LYS A 57 13.17 -4.15 -4.22
N HIS A 58 12.99 -3.28 -3.24
CA HIS A 58 14.02 -2.96 -2.26
C HIS A 58 14.36 -4.16 -1.37
N GLN A 59 13.34 -4.81 -0.82
CA GLN A 59 13.48 -6.03 -0.01
C GLN A 59 14.24 -7.13 -0.76
N THR A 60 13.84 -7.41 -2.02
CA THR A 60 14.54 -8.38 -2.90
C THR A 60 16.01 -8.03 -3.07
N LYS A 61 16.32 -6.74 -3.23
CA LYS A 61 17.70 -6.25 -3.41
C LYS A 61 18.53 -6.45 -2.14
N CYS A 62 17.99 -6.15 -0.96
CA CYS A 62 18.64 -6.42 0.32
C CYS A 62 18.96 -7.91 0.47
N ILE A 63 17.97 -8.77 0.23
CA ILE A 63 18.13 -10.24 0.31
C ILE A 63 19.24 -10.71 -0.61
N GLN A 64 19.27 -10.23 -1.86
CA GLN A 64 20.27 -10.63 -2.85
C GLN A 64 21.70 -10.22 -2.44
N ILE A 65 21.87 -8.98 -1.95
CA ILE A 65 23.19 -8.50 -1.49
C ILE A 65 23.65 -9.30 -0.27
N THR A 66 22.78 -9.51 0.73
CA THR A 66 23.14 -10.30 1.92
C THR A 66 23.48 -11.74 1.55
N LYS A 67 22.75 -12.35 0.60
CA LYS A 67 23.05 -13.68 0.06
C LYS A 67 24.44 -13.74 -0.57
N GLU A 68 24.82 -12.76 -1.38
CA GLU A 68 26.13 -12.71 -2.03
C GLU A 68 27.26 -12.59 -1.00
N ILE A 69 27.09 -11.73 0.02
CA ILE A 69 28.09 -11.48 1.06
C ILE A 69 28.26 -12.70 1.96
N LEU A 70 27.16 -13.31 2.40
CA LEU A 70 27.19 -14.49 3.28
C LEU A 70 27.49 -15.78 2.52
N SER A 71 27.42 -15.76 1.18
CA SER A 71 27.52 -16.96 0.33
C SER A 71 26.57 -18.08 0.80
N GLU A 72 25.38 -17.69 1.25
CA GLU A 72 24.37 -18.58 1.84
C GLU A 72 22.99 -18.28 1.23
N GLU A 73 22.23 -19.34 0.92
CA GLU A 73 20.83 -19.21 0.50
C GLU A 73 19.93 -18.91 1.70
N PRO A 74 19.14 -17.83 1.67
CA PRO A 74 18.22 -17.51 2.76
C PRO A 74 16.94 -18.34 2.69
N ILE A 75 16.31 -18.51 3.85
CA ILE A 75 14.89 -18.84 3.96
C ILE A 75 14.13 -17.51 3.91
N ILE A 76 13.35 -17.28 2.86
CA ILE A 76 12.58 -16.05 2.62
C ILE A 76 11.24 -16.11 3.37
N GLU A 77 10.76 -14.97 3.89
CA GLU A 77 9.47 -14.85 4.61
C GLU A 77 9.37 -15.90 5.75
N TYR A 78 10.42 -15.97 6.56
CA TYR A 78 10.58 -17.03 7.56
C TYR A 78 9.76 -16.74 8.82
N CYS A 79 8.82 -17.64 9.14
CA CYS A 79 7.98 -17.60 10.35
C CYS A 79 8.37 -18.71 11.35
N PRO A 80 9.49 -18.61 12.08
CA PRO A 80 9.90 -19.62 13.04
C PRO A 80 8.95 -19.70 14.24
N PRO A 81 8.76 -20.90 14.83
CA PRO A 81 7.96 -21.06 16.05
C PRO A 81 8.45 -20.19 17.22
N PHE A 82 9.76 -19.98 17.35
CA PHE A 82 10.34 -19.17 18.43
C PHE A 82 10.01 -17.67 18.32
N LEU A 83 9.64 -17.17 17.13
CA LEU A 83 9.21 -15.79 16.93
C LEU A 83 7.75 -15.54 17.28
N ASN A 84 7.03 -16.52 17.83
CA ASN A 84 5.65 -16.37 18.33
C ASN A 84 4.69 -15.76 17.28
N GLY A 85 4.83 -16.21 16.03
CA GLY A 85 4.01 -15.74 14.90
C GLY A 85 4.50 -14.43 14.26
N LEU A 86 5.70 -13.95 14.61
CA LEU A 86 6.38 -12.89 13.87
C LEU A 86 7.19 -13.50 12.71
N GLU A 87 7.30 -12.73 11.63
CA GLU A 87 7.99 -13.08 10.40
C GLU A 87 9.27 -12.27 10.25
N LEU A 88 10.29 -12.86 9.62
CA LEU A 88 11.50 -12.22 9.12
C LEU A 88 11.51 -12.23 7.59
N ASP A 89 12.00 -11.17 6.97
CA ASP A 89 12.09 -11.10 5.50
C ASP A 89 13.02 -12.17 4.92
N ALA A 90 14.16 -12.42 5.58
CA ALA A 90 15.05 -13.51 5.24
C ALA A 90 15.84 -14.01 6.45
N PHE A 91 16.17 -15.30 6.45
CA PHE A 91 16.99 -15.92 7.49
C PHE A 91 18.10 -16.79 6.90
N PHE A 92 19.34 -16.52 7.31
CA PHE A 92 20.56 -17.22 6.93
C PHE A 92 20.95 -18.15 8.09
N GLN A 93 20.56 -19.41 7.97
CA GLN A 93 20.58 -20.38 9.06
C GLN A 93 22.00 -20.73 9.52
N LYS A 94 22.98 -20.84 8.63
CA LYS A 94 24.36 -21.19 8.99
C LYS A 94 25.05 -20.02 9.66
N CYS A 95 24.85 -18.82 9.15
CA CYS A 95 25.40 -17.59 9.73
C CYS A 95 24.66 -17.12 11.00
N GLN A 96 23.47 -17.68 11.29
CA GLN A 96 22.58 -17.19 12.36
C GLN A 96 22.27 -15.70 12.20
N ILE A 97 21.98 -15.26 10.97
CA ILE A 97 21.63 -13.88 10.63
C ILE A 97 20.19 -13.81 10.15
N ALA A 98 19.42 -12.91 10.73
CA ALA A 98 18.09 -12.53 10.27
C ALA A 98 18.17 -11.17 9.56
N LEU A 99 17.47 -11.01 8.44
CA LEU A 99 17.33 -9.75 7.72
C LEU A 99 15.89 -9.25 7.86
N GLU A 100 15.73 -7.97 8.19
CA GLU A 100 14.46 -7.26 8.24
C GLU A 100 14.58 -5.89 7.54
N VAL A 101 13.73 -5.64 6.56
CA VAL A 101 13.68 -4.44 5.74
C VAL A 101 12.53 -3.55 6.20
N GLN A 102 12.89 -2.44 6.84
CA GLN A 102 11.92 -1.58 7.52
C GLN A 102 11.36 -0.51 6.60
N VAL A 103 10.05 -0.28 6.68
CA VAL A 103 9.39 0.78 5.91
C VAL A 103 9.69 2.16 6.54
N ALA A 104 10.10 3.14 5.75
CA ALA A 104 10.46 4.49 6.22
C ALA A 104 9.34 5.25 6.97
N GLN A 105 8.07 4.81 6.87
CA GLN A 105 7.00 5.34 7.72
C GLN A 105 7.25 5.11 9.22
N HIS A 106 8.11 4.16 9.58
CA HIS A 106 8.58 3.92 10.95
C HIS A 106 9.79 4.78 11.32
N ARG A 107 10.19 5.82 10.56
CA ARG A 107 11.28 6.74 10.95
C ARG A 107 10.76 8.09 11.48
N LEU A 108 9.57 8.51 11.05
CA LEU A 108 8.97 9.80 11.41
C LEU A 108 8.30 9.75 12.79
N HIS A 109 9.11 9.70 13.85
CA HIS A 109 8.67 9.52 15.23
C HIS A 109 8.50 10.78 16.08
N HIS A 110 8.63 11.99 15.53
CA HIS A 110 8.82 13.17 16.40
C HIS A 110 7.64 14.12 16.59
N THR A 111 6.45 13.91 16.03
CA THR A 111 5.31 14.79 16.35
C THR A 111 3.97 14.04 16.43
N SER A 112 3.31 14.20 17.59
CA SER A 112 2.00 13.63 17.98
C SER A 112 2.02 12.18 18.49
N TRP A 113 2.21 12.04 19.81
CA TRP A 113 1.91 10.88 20.64
C TRP A 113 0.86 9.91 20.06
N TYR A 114 1.24 8.63 19.94
CA TYR A 114 0.42 7.39 19.95
C TYR A 114 -1.06 7.46 19.49
N LYS A 115 -1.40 8.20 18.44
CA LYS A 115 -2.80 8.23 17.95
C LYS A 115 -3.24 6.97 17.20
N ASP A 116 -2.32 6.06 16.89
CA ASP A 116 -2.59 4.91 16.04
C ASP A 116 -2.10 3.60 16.69
N VAL A 117 -3.06 2.74 17.05
CA VAL A 117 -2.83 1.42 17.66
C VAL A 117 -2.00 0.52 16.75
N LYS A 118 -2.13 0.66 15.42
CA LYS A 118 -1.37 -0.12 14.46
C LYS A 118 0.12 0.22 14.55
N LYS A 119 0.45 1.51 14.61
CA LYS A 119 1.84 1.97 14.73
C LYS A 119 2.50 1.51 16.04
N LEU A 120 1.76 1.52 17.15
CA LEU A 120 2.26 1.01 18.41
C LEU A 120 2.54 -0.50 18.32
N LYS A 121 1.63 -1.27 17.70
CA LYS A 121 1.82 -2.71 17.49
C LYS A 121 3.06 -2.99 16.64
N ASP A 122 3.30 -2.21 15.59
CA ASP A 122 4.47 -2.38 14.72
C ASP A 122 5.78 -2.13 15.49
N ILE A 123 5.85 -1.08 16.32
CA ILE A 123 7.00 -0.81 17.20
C ILE A 123 7.22 -1.95 18.19
N ILE A 124 6.15 -2.40 18.86
CA ILE A 124 6.23 -3.52 19.81
C ILE A 124 6.71 -4.80 19.11
N ASN A 125 6.20 -5.09 17.91
CA ASN A 125 6.61 -6.27 17.15
C ASN A 125 8.08 -6.20 16.72
N HIS A 126 8.54 -5.02 16.30
CA HIS A 126 9.94 -4.76 15.99
C HIS A 126 10.85 -5.04 17.21
N ASP A 127 10.55 -4.43 18.36
CA ASP A 127 11.36 -4.62 19.57
C ASP A 127 11.34 -6.09 20.03
N ARG A 128 10.19 -6.77 19.89
CA ARG A 128 10.08 -8.21 20.18
C ARG A 128 10.94 -9.06 19.26
N ARG A 129 10.98 -8.79 17.94
CA ARG A 129 11.87 -9.51 17.01
C ARG A 129 13.32 -9.36 17.46
N ARG A 130 13.74 -8.14 17.77
CA ARG A 130 15.10 -7.85 18.21
C ARG A 130 15.47 -8.62 19.48
N CYS A 131 14.63 -8.55 20.52
CA CYS A 131 14.85 -9.28 21.77
C CYS A 131 14.90 -10.80 21.54
N ILE A 132 13.91 -11.37 20.84
CA ILE A 132 13.85 -12.82 20.61
C ILE A 132 15.04 -13.30 19.78
N CYS A 133 15.42 -12.59 18.71
CA CYS A 133 16.61 -12.93 17.93
C CYS A 133 17.86 -12.93 18.81
N GLN A 134 18.05 -11.88 19.61
CA GLN A 134 19.19 -11.76 20.51
C GLN A 134 19.24 -12.91 21.54
N ASP A 135 18.11 -13.25 22.16
CA ASP A 135 18.00 -14.34 23.13
C ASP A 135 18.31 -15.71 22.52
N ASN A 136 18.12 -15.87 21.20
CA ASN A 136 18.41 -17.08 20.45
C ASN A 136 19.80 -17.05 19.77
N GLY A 137 20.63 -16.04 20.04
CA GLY A 137 21.95 -15.89 19.43
C GLY A 137 21.92 -15.56 17.93
N ILE A 138 20.79 -15.04 17.44
CA ILE A 138 20.60 -14.61 16.05
C ILE A 138 20.94 -13.14 15.93
N PHE A 139 21.83 -12.80 15.01
CA PHE A 139 22.14 -11.43 14.67
C PHE A 139 21.07 -10.85 13.73
N LEU A 140 20.37 -9.81 14.17
CA LEU A 140 19.33 -9.15 13.38
C LEU A 140 19.93 -7.96 12.61
N LEU A 141 19.96 -8.07 11.28
CA LEU A 141 20.34 -7.02 10.35
C LEU A 141 19.08 -6.25 9.91
N GLU A 142 18.99 -4.99 10.31
CA GLU A 142 17.87 -4.11 9.98
C GLU A 142 18.30 -3.12 8.88
N VAL A 143 17.56 -3.07 7.77
CA VAL A 143 17.84 -2.16 6.65
C VAL A 143 16.62 -1.28 6.38
N TRP A 144 16.78 0.03 6.36
CA TRP A 144 15.65 0.91 6.07
C TRP A 144 15.35 0.99 4.57
N TYR A 145 14.07 1.18 4.22
CA TYR A 145 13.62 1.30 2.83
C TYR A 145 14.25 2.49 2.08
N ASP A 146 14.55 3.58 2.80
CA ASP A 146 15.19 4.78 2.24
C ASP A 146 16.72 4.72 2.24
N GLU A 147 17.31 3.68 2.81
CA GLU A 147 18.76 3.46 2.81
C GLU A 147 19.23 2.78 1.54
N LYS A 148 20.51 2.97 1.19
CA LYS A 148 21.13 2.24 0.09
C LYS A 148 21.66 0.91 0.62
N PRO A 149 21.12 -0.25 0.18
CA PRO A 149 21.53 -1.54 0.71
C PRO A 149 23.02 -1.80 0.54
N GLU A 150 23.63 -1.30 -0.54
CA GLU A 150 25.07 -1.43 -0.82
C GLU A 150 25.98 -0.67 0.16
N ILE A 151 25.40 0.21 0.99
CA ILE A 151 26.14 0.97 2.00
C ILE A 151 25.87 0.39 3.39
N VAL A 152 24.63 -0.02 3.66
CA VAL A 152 24.20 -0.44 5.00
C VAL A 152 24.45 -1.91 5.25
N ILE A 153 24.50 -2.74 4.20
CA ILE A 153 24.87 -4.15 4.28
C ILE A 153 26.36 -4.24 3.93
N PRO A 154 27.24 -4.36 4.93
CA PRO A 154 28.70 -4.34 4.74
C PRO A 154 29.24 -5.62 4.12
#